data_AF-A0AA84ZBB1-F1
#
_entry.id   AF-A0AA84ZBB1-F1
#
_cell.length_a   1.000
_cell.length_b   1.000
_cell.length_c   1.000
_cell.angle_alpha   90.00
_cell.angle_beta   90.00
_cell.angle_gamma   90.00
#
_symmetry.space_group_name_H-M   'P 1'
#
loop_
_entity.id
_entity.type
_entity.pdbx_description
1 polymer ?
#
loop_
_entity_poly.entity_id
_entity_poly.type
_entity_poly.pdbx_seq_one_letter_code
_entity_poly.pdbx_strand_id
1 'polypeptide(L)'
;MMPLNVSLIKYDNPLLITKNSDKKSPGASTLKGTHPVTDSSNKPCVSPRGKTSLVEAKSNQQTEEILNSILPPREWSENGQLWIQRASSTPATRLDVVNLQEELDRRLQQRQARETGICPVRRELYNQVFDELIRQVTINCAERGLLLLRVRDEIRMTIAAYQTLYESSIAFGMRKALQSEQGKADMERMCILVKTSLYRNSG
;
A
#
# COMPACT_ATOMS: atom_id res chain seq x y z
N MET A 1 -18.41 -6.70 -4.42
CA MET A 1 -17.27 -7.27 -5.17
C MET A 1 -16.17 -6.27 -5.43
N MET A 2 -15.06 -6.36 -4.70
CA MET A 2 -13.75 -5.94 -5.24
C MET A 2 -13.35 -6.98 -6.29
N PRO A 3 -12.96 -6.62 -7.52
CA PRO A 3 -12.51 -7.62 -8.48
C PRO A 3 -11.20 -8.23 -7.94
N LEU A 4 -11.16 -9.55 -7.78
CA LEU A 4 -9.98 -10.28 -7.29
C LEU A 4 -8.70 -10.03 -8.14
N ASN A 5 -8.85 -9.49 -9.36
CA ASN A 5 -7.77 -9.32 -10.33
C ASN A 5 -7.22 -7.89 -10.46
N VAL A 6 -7.52 -6.96 -9.55
CA VAL A 6 -7.03 -5.57 -9.71
C VAL A 6 -5.60 -5.37 -9.20
N SER A 7 -5.06 -6.26 -8.35
CA SER A 7 -3.72 -6.08 -7.79
C SER A 7 -2.63 -6.85 -8.55
N LEU A 8 -1.42 -6.29 -8.61
CA LEU A 8 -0.18 -7.00 -8.96
C LEU A 8 0.51 -7.65 -7.74
N ILE A 9 0.00 -7.40 -6.53
CA ILE A 9 0.50 -7.95 -5.28
C ILE A 9 -0.14 -9.32 -5.05
N LYS A 10 0.65 -10.29 -4.59
CA LYS A 10 0.17 -11.64 -4.25
C LYS A 10 -0.48 -11.65 -2.86
N TYR A 11 -1.77 -11.91 -2.83
CA TYR A 11 -2.56 -12.07 -1.62
C TYR A 11 -2.99 -13.52 -1.43
N ASP A 12 -3.21 -13.92 -0.18
CA ASP A 12 -3.83 -15.21 0.13
C ASP A 12 -5.35 -15.17 -0.12
N ASN A 13 -6.00 -16.33 0.01
CA ASN A 13 -7.45 -16.40 -0.08
C ASN A 13 -8.10 -15.62 1.07
N PRO A 14 -9.21 -14.90 0.81
CA PRO A 14 -9.90 -14.14 1.85
C PRO A 14 -10.46 -15.05 2.95
N LEU A 15 -10.34 -14.58 4.19
CA LEU A 15 -10.82 -15.25 5.40
C LEU A 15 -12.04 -14.51 5.95
N LEU A 16 -13.07 -15.28 6.34
CA LEU A 16 -14.28 -14.76 6.98
C LEU A 16 -14.05 -14.54 8.48
N ILE A 17 -14.30 -13.31 8.97
CA ILE A 17 -14.18 -12.96 10.39
C ILE A 17 -15.49 -13.20 11.15
N THR A 18 -16.65 -12.88 10.55
CA THR A 18 -17.95 -13.02 11.24
C THR A 18 -18.53 -14.43 11.08
N LYS A 19 -18.52 -15.21 12.16
CA LYS A 19 -19.46 -16.34 12.34
C LYS A 19 -20.67 -15.79 13.10
N ASN A 20 -21.85 -15.75 12.49
CA ASN A 20 -23.08 -15.53 13.24
C ASN A 20 -23.27 -16.71 14.21
N SER A 21 -22.91 -16.50 15.49
CA SER A 21 -23.15 -17.44 16.57
C SER A 21 -24.55 -17.25 17.13
N ASP A 22 -25.54 -17.84 16.48
CA ASP A 22 -26.88 -18.01 17.06
C ASP A 22 -27.30 -19.48 16.93
N LYS A 23 -26.73 -20.36 17.78
CA LYS A 23 -27.45 -21.50 18.39
C LYS A 23 -26.84 -21.82 19.76
N LYS A 24 -27.67 -21.61 20.78
CA LYS A 24 -27.50 -21.93 22.20
C LYS A 24 -28.02 -23.35 22.48
N SER A 25 -27.24 -24.20 23.15
CA SER A 25 -27.71 -25.11 24.22
C SER A 25 -26.55 -25.91 24.87
N PRO A 26 -26.74 -26.42 26.11
CA PRO A 26 -25.67 -26.59 27.11
C PRO A 26 -25.43 -28.05 27.56
N GLY A 27 -24.40 -28.27 28.40
CA GLY A 27 -24.23 -29.46 29.26
C GLY A 27 -22.77 -29.92 29.37
N ALA A 28 -22.11 -29.69 30.53
CA ALA A 28 -21.74 -30.70 31.56
C ALA A 28 -20.65 -31.70 31.08
N SER A 29 -19.58 -32.05 31.79
CA SER A 29 -19.39 -32.26 33.23
C SER A 29 -17.89 -32.35 33.60
N THR A 30 -17.66 -32.18 34.90
CA THR A 30 -16.46 -32.21 35.76
C THR A 30 -15.74 -33.58 35.85
N LEU A 31 -14.47 -33.55 36.33
CA LEU A 31 -13.77 -34.48 37.28
C LEU A 31 -12.41 -35.01 36.74
N LYS A 32 -11.24 -34.67 37.32
CA LYS A 32 -10.55 -35.09 38.57
C LYS A 32 -9.69 -36.38 38.41
N GLY A 33 -8.44 -36.34 38.91
CA GLY A 33 -7.64 -37.53 39.32
C GLY A 33 -6.21 -37.60 38.75
N THR A 34 -5.18 -37.04 39.39
CA THR A 34 -4.25 -37.63 40.40
C THR A 34 -3.18 -38.60 39.84
N HIS A 35 -1.90 -38.27 40.12
CA HIS A 35 -0.68 -39.08 39.92
C HIS A 35 -0.64 -40.36 40.79
N PRO A 36 0.25 -41.32 40.48
CA PRO A 36 1.47 -41.47 41.28
C PRO A 36 2.76 -41.81 40.49
N VAL A 37 3.87 -41.88 41.24
CA VAL A 37 5.31 -41.81 40.91
C VAL A 37 5.96 -43.23 40.82
N THR A 38 7.24 -43.27 40.39
CA THR A 38 8.35 -44.29 40.54
C THR A 38 8.56 -45.27 39.36
N ASP A 39 9.75 -45.69 38.89
CA ASP A 39 11.19 -45.38 39.10
C ASP A 39 12.00 -45.92 37.86
N SER A 40 13.24 -45.45 37.77
CA SER A 40 14.42 -45.61 36.90
C SER A 40 14.71 -46.84 35.97
N SER A 41 15.41 -46.47 34.87
CA SER A 41 16.58 -47.11 34.19
C SER A 41 16.40 -47.96 32.91
N ASN A 42 16.65 -47.37 31.73
CA ASN A 42 17.80 -47.65 30.84
C ASN A 42 17.67 -46.96 29.47
N LYS A 43 18.75 -46.27 29.03
CA LYS A 43 18.89 -45.60 27.71
C LYS A 43 19.06 -46.63 26.58
N PRO A 44 18.72 -46.30 25.32
CA PRO A 44 19.72 -45.69 24.43
C PRO A 44 19.28 -44.33 23.83
N CYS A 45 20.27 -43.47 23.61
CA CYS A 45 20.14 -42.12 23.10
C CYS A 45 19.61 -42.10 21.65
N VAL A 46 18.43 -41.53 21.42
CA VAL A 46 17.94 -41.12 20.10
C VAL A 46 18.08 -39.59 20.03
N SER A 47 18.84 -39.12 19.03
CA SER A 47 19.10 -37.69 18.76
C SER A 47 17.82 -36.83 18.82
N PRO A 48 17.84 -35.64 19.45
CA PRO A 48 16.69 -34.74 19.48
C PRO A 48 16.56 -34.02 18.14
N ARG A 49 15.92 -34.66 17.16
CA ARG A 49 15.58 -34.08 15.85
C ARG A 49 14.22 -33.38 15.87
N GLY A 50 13.97 -32.56 16.90
CA GLY A 50 12.68 -31.89 17.12
C GLY A 50 12.76 -30.37 17.37
N LYS A 51 13.94 -29.76 17.26
CA LYS A 51 14.13 -28.32 17.56
C LYS A 51 13.98 -27.39 16.35
N THR A 52 13.97 -27.91 15.13
CA THR A 52 13.84 -27.10 13.91
C THR A 52 12.42 -26.55 13.70
N SER A 53 11.37 -27.32 14.01
CA SER A 53 10.00 -26.90 13.69
C SER A 53 9.47 -25.72 14.52
N LEU A 54 9.91 -25.58 15.77
CA LEU A 54 9.46 -24.46 16.62
C LEU A 54 10.17 -23.14 16.27
N VAL A 55 11.40 -23.20 15.77
CA VAL A 55 12.17 -22.01 15.37
C VAL A 55 11.65 -21.47 14.04
N GLU A 56 11.37 -22.36 13.08
CA GLU A 56 10.78 -22.00 11.77
C GLU A 56 9.35 -21.45 11.90
N ALA A 57 8.53 -22.00 12.81
CA ALA A 57 7.20 -21.48 13.07
C ALA A 57 7.22 -20.05 13.63
N LYS A 58 8.17 -19.75 14.52
CA LYS A 58 8.35 -18.41 15.10
C LYS A 58 8.86 -17.39 14.07
N SER A 59 9.79 -17.78 13.20
CA SER A 59 10.28 -16.89 12.14
C SER A 59 9.21 -16.59 11.10
N ASN A 60 8.35 -17.56 10.77
CA ASN A 60 7.23 -17.33 9.86
C ASN A 60 6.20 -16.38 10.47
N GLN A 61 5.87 -16.55 11.74
CA GLN A 61 4.94 -15.66 12.44
C GLN A 61 5.47 -14.21 12.51
N GLN A 62 6.76 -14.04 12.81
CA GLN A 62 7.40 -12.73 12.77
C GLN A 62 7.37 -12.11 11.36
N THR A 63 7.60 -12.92 10.33
CA THR A 63 7.54 -12.45 8.93
C THR A 63 6.13 -12.00 8.56
N GLU A 64 5.09 -12.72 8.99
CA GLU A 64 3.70 -12.33 8.77
C GLU A 64 3.34 -11.03 9.50
N GLU A 65 3.77 -10.85 10.74
CA GLU A 65 3.57 -9.61 11.49
C GLU A 65 4.22 -8.41 10.77
N ILE A 66 5.46 -8.58 10.31
CA ILE A 66 6.16 -7.55 9.54
C ILE A 66 5.43 -7.29 8.22
N LEU A 67 5.03 -8.33 7.48
CA LEU A 67 4.28 -8.16 6.23
C LEU A 67 2.97 -7.41 6.45
N ASN A 68 2.22 -7.69 7.52
CA ASN A 68 1.00 -6.97 7.86
C ASN A 68 1.27 -5.49 8.21
N SER A 69 2.46 -5.17 8.74
CA SER A 69 2.86 -3.77 9.00
C SER A 69 3.23 -3.01 7.73
N ILE A 70 3.87 -3.68 6.77
CA ILE A 70 4.33 -3.09 5.50
C ILE A 70 3.17 -2.98 4.49
N LEU A 71 2.36 -4.04 4.40
CA LEU A 71 1.23 -4.22 3.50
C LEU A 71 0.00 -4.58 4.35
N PRO A 72 -0.73 -3.57 4.86
CA PRO A 72 -1.91 -3.79 5.67
C PRO A 72 -2.91 -4.73 4.99
N PRO A 73 -3.55 -5.64 5.75
CA PRO A 73 -4.59 -6.49 5.21
C PRO A 73 -5.73 -5.67 4.60
N ARG A 74 -6.32 -6.20 3.53
CA ARG A 74 -7.54 -5.65 2.94
C ARG A 74 -8.73 -6.16 3.72
N GLU A 75 -9.62 -5.25 4.10
CA GLU A 75 -10.84 -5.58 4.83
C GLU A 75 -12.05 -5.06 4.06
N TRP A 76 -13.08 -5.89 3.91
CA TRP A 76 -14.33 -5.49 3.29
C TRP A 76 -15.52 -6.27 3.84
N SER A 77 -16.70 -5.67 3.75
CA SER A 77 -17.96 -6.32 4.09
C SER A 77 -18.70 -6.73 2.82
N GLU A 78 -19.15 -7.98 2.75
CA GLU A 78 -19.98 -8.49 1.66
C GLU A 78 -21.14 -9.29 2.26
N ASN A 79 -22.38 -8.95 1.94
CA ASN A 79 -23.58 -9.63 2.44
C ASN A 79 -23.67 -9.73 3.98
N GLY A 80 -23.24 -8.68 4.70
CA GLY A 80 -23.24 -8.65 6.17
C GLY A 80 -22.11 -9.46 6.82
N GLN A 81 -21.20 -10.01 6.03
CA GLN A 81 -20.03 -10.75 6.47
C GLN A 81 -18.75 -9.93 6.29
N LEU A 82 -17.90 -9.90 7.31
CA LEU A 82 -16.60 -9.22 7.25
C LEU A 82 -15.52 -10.17 6.75
N TRP A 83 -14.82 -9.77 5.70
CA TRP A 83 -13.74 -10.52 5.07
C TRP A 83 -12.42 -9.78 5.24
N ILE A 84 -11.34 -10.55 5.44
CA ILE A 84 -9.98 -10.04 5.48
C ILE A 84 -9.10 -10.80 4.50
N GLN A 85 -8.20 -10.10 3.84
CA GLN A 85 -7.23 -10.67 2.92
C GLN A 85 -5.83 -10.15 3.23
N ARG A 86 -4.91 -11.06 3.54
CA ARG A 86 -3.52 -10.75 3.89
C ARG A 86 -2.60 -10.94 2.69
N ALA A 87 -1.50 -10.17 2.67
CA ALA A 87 -0.44 -10.40 1.71
C ALA A 87 0.17 -11.78 1.95
N SER A 88 0.44 -12.52 0.88
CA SER A 88 0.92 -13.90 1.00
C SER A 88 2.32 -13.93 1.63
N SER A 89 2.53 -14.82 2.60
CA SER A 89 3.86 -15.11 3.17
C SER A 89 4.66 -16.11 2.34
N THR A 90 4.09 -16.62 1.23
CA THR A 90 4.74 -17.60 0.35
C THR A 90 5.93 -16.97 -0.38
N PRO A 91 7.14 -17.56 -0.30
CA PRO A 91 8.31 -17.13 -1.06
C PRO A 91 8.06 -17.14 -2.56
N ALA A 92 8.65 -16.19 -3.29
CA ALA A 92 8.54 -16.13 -4.74
C ALA A 92 9.62 -16.97 -5.44
N THR A 93 9.22 -17.64 -6.51
CA THR A 93 10.13 -18.35 -7.42
C THR A 93 10.57 -17.44 -8.57
N ARG A 94 11.57 -17.88 -9.35
CA ARG A 94 11.97 -17.17 -10.58
C ARG A 94 10.80 -17.04 -11.57
N LEU A 95 9.93 -18.05 -11.65
CA LEU A 95 8.77 -18.02 -12.53
C LEU A 95 7.73 -16.98 -12.06
N ASP A 96 7.50 -16.84 -10.75
CA ASP A 96 6.61 -15.81 -10.22
C ASP A 96 7.07 -14.39 -10.62
N VAL A 97 8.39 -14.14 -10.62
CA VAL A 97 8.96 -12.85 -11.02
C VAL A 97 8.76 -12.57 -12.51
N VAL A 98 8.95 -13.58 -13.37
CA VAL A 98 8.69 -13.47 -14.81
C VAL A 98 7.20 -13.18 -15.07
N ASN A 99 6.31 -13.92 -14.42
CA ASN A 99 4.87 -13.71 -14.55
C ASN A 99 4.44 -12.32 -14.08
N LEU A 100 5.04 -11.79 -13.01
CA LEU A 100 4.79 -10.44 -12.52
C LEU A 100 5.20 -9.37 -13.55
N GLN A 101 6.35 -9.56 -14.21
CA GLN A 101 6.81 -8.67 -15.27
C GLN A 101 5.86 -8.70 -16.47
N GLU A 102 5.51 -9.88 -16.97
CA GLU A 102 4.59 -10.04 -18.10
C GLU A 102 3.21 -9.44 -17.80
N GLU A 103 2.70 -9.62 -16.59
CA GLU A 103 1.42 -9.07 -16.16
C GLU A 103 1.47 -7.53 -16.03
N LEU A 104 2.60 -6.97 -15.55
CA LEU A 104 2.82 -5.52 -15.55
C LEU A 104 2.79 -4.97 -16.97
N ASP A 105 3.56 -5.56 -17.89
CA ASP A 105 3.66 -5.11 -19.28
C ASP A 105 2.30 -5.19 -19.98
N ARG A 106 1.58 -6.30 -19.79
CA ARG A 106 0.21 -6.49 -20.27
C ARG A 106 -0.71 -5.38 -19.77
N ARG A 107 -0.66 -5.03 -18.48
CA ARG A 107 -1.51 -3.98 -17.90
C ARG A 107 -1.14 -2.58 -18.37
N LEU A 108 0.15 -2.29 -18.52
CA LEU A 108 0.63 -1.02 -19.07
C LEU A 108 0.09 -0.82 -20.49
N GLN A 109 0.16 -1.85 -21.32
CA GLN A 109 -0.34 -1.82 -22.70
C GLN A 109 -1.87 -1.70 -22.73
N GLN A 110 -2.59 -2.52 -21.97
CA GLN A 110 -4.05 -2.52 -21.94
C GLN A 110 -4.64 -1.20 -21.46
N ARG A 111 -4.00 -0.55 -20.48
CA ARG A 111 -4.42 0.75 -19.96
C ARG A 111 -3.78 1.93 -20.71
N GLN A 112 -3.09 1.67 -21.82
CA GLN A 112 -2.46 2.67 -22.68
C GLN A 112 -1.59 3.67 -21.89
N ALA A 113 -0.78 3.14 -20.97
CA ALA A 113 0.11 3.96 -20.17
C ALA A 113 1.14 4.66 -21.08
N ARG A 114 1.30 5.98 -20.92
CA ARG A 114 2.24 6.78 -21.74
C ARG A 114 3.66 6.33 -21.47
N GLU A 115 4.49 6.24 -22.52
CA GLU A 115 5.89 5.83 -22.40
C GLU A 115 6.81 6.88 -21.75
N THR A 116 6.48 8.15 -21.92
CA THR A 116 7.27 9.29 -21.42
C THR A 116 6.39 10.30 -20.69
N GLY A 117 7.02 11.14 -19.88
CA GLY A 117 6.34 12.13 -19.06
C GLY A 117 5.52 11.55 -17.91
N ILE A 118 4.70 12.40 -17.30
CA ILE A 118 3.87 12.06 -16.14
C ILE A 118 2.68 11.21 -16.60
N CYS A 119 2.56 10.00 -16.06
CA CYS A 119 1.46 9.09 -16.33
C CYS A 119 0.91 8.47 -15.02
N PRO A 120 -0.36 8.74 -14.65
CA PRO A 120 -0.94 8.22 -13.41
C PRO A 120 -1.11 6.71 -13.43
N VAL A 121 -1.54 6.13 -14.56
CA VAL A 121 -1.70 4.67 -14.74
C VAL A 121 -0.39 3.94 -14.50
N ARG A 122 0.69 4.41 -15.14
CA ARG A 122 2.03 3.85 -14.94
C ARG A 122 2.46 3.96 -13.48
N ARG A 123 2.27 5.14 -12.87
CA ARG A 123 2.64 5.36 -11.47
C ARG A 123 1.89 4.40 -10.55
N GLU A 124 0.60 4.19 -10.77
CA GLU A 124 -0.22 3.24 -10.04
C GLU A 124 0.33 1.80 -10.18
N LEU A 125 0.58 1.34 -11.41
CA LEU A 125 1.07 -0.01 -11.66
C LEU A 125 2.47 -0.24 -11.07
N TYR A 126 3.39 0.72 -11.22
CA TYR A 126 4.72 0.62 -10.60
C TYR A 126 4.66 0.66 -9.08
N ASN A 127 3.75 1.43 -8.47
CA ASN A 127 3.54 1.38 -7.03
C ASN A 127 3.14 -0.03 -6.58
N GLN A 128 2.20 -0.68 -7.28
CA GLN A 128 1.79 -2.03 -6.95
C GLN A 128 2.92 -3.05 -7.11
N VAL A 129 3.72 -2.95 -8.19
CA VAL A 129 4.87 -3.85 -8.39
C VAL A 129 5.93 -3.61 -7.34
N PHE A 130 6.19 -2.36 -6.95
CA PHE A 130 7.17 -2.07 -5.92
C PHE A 130 6.72 -2.61 -4.55
N ASP A 131 5.43 -2.53 -4.24
CA ASP A 131 4.85 -3.15 -3.05
C ASP A 131 4.98 -4.69 -3.09
N GLU A 132 4.80 -5.32 -4.26
CA GLU A 132 5.04 -6.76 -4.44
C GLU A 132 6.53 -7.13 -4.30
N LEU A 133 7.45 -6.30 -4.82
CA LEU A 133 8.88 -6.50 -4.62
C LEU A 133 9.26 -6.38 -3.14
N ILE A 134 8.68 -5.43 -2.41
CA ILE A 134 8.88 -5.32 -0.97
C ILE A 134 8.36 -6.58 -0.27
N ARG A 135 7.18 -7.11 -0.65
CA ARG A 135 6.67 -8.39 -0.12
C ARG A 135 7.69 -9.52 -0.31
N GLN A 136 8.16 -9.71 -1.53
CA GLN A 136 9.12 -10.78 -1.88
C GLN A 136 10.46 -10.63 -1.15
N VAL A 137 11.00 -9.41 -1.09
CA VAL A 137 12.27 -9.14 -0.41
C VAL A 137 12.12 -9.29 1.10
N THR A 138 10.99 -8.89 1.69
CA THR A 138 10.72 -9.06 3.13
C THR A 138 10.71 -10.53 3.52
N ILE A 139 10.08 -11.39 2.70
CA ILE A 139 10.06 -12.84 2.95
C ILE A 139 11.47 -13.44 2.90
N ASN A 140 12.31 -12.96 1.98
CA ASN A 140 13.71 -13.40 1.90
C ASN A 140 14.55 -12.86 3.06
N CYS A 141 14.36 -11.59 3.42
CA CYS A 141 15.08 -10.89 4.47
C CYS A 141 14.28 -9.65 4.92
N ALA A 142 13.70 -9.73 6.11
CA ALA A 142 12.82 -8.68 6.65
C ALA A 142 13.48 -7.29 6.70
N GLU A 143 14.74 -7.21 7.14
CA GLU A 143 15.47 -5.94 7.25
C GLU A 143 15.63 -5.22 5.91
N ARG A 144 15.86 -5.99 4.82
CA ARG A 144 15.93 -5.43 3.47
C ARG A 144 14.56 -4.94 3.00
N GLY A 145 13.50 -5.67 3.34
CA GLY A 145 12.13 -5.26 3.09
C GLY A 145 11.78 -3.94 3.78
N LEU A 146 12.12 -3.81 5.07
CA LEU A 146 11.92 -2.59 5.86
C LEU A 146 12.73 -1.41 5.33
N LEU A 147 13.95 -1.66 4.82
CA LEU A 147 14.74 -0.61 4.17
C LEU A 147 14.06 -0.12 2.88
N LEU A 148 13.59 -1.04 2.03
CA LEU A 148 12.86 -0.67 0.81
C LEU A 148 11.56 0.08 1.09
N LEU A 149 10.85 -0.30 2.16
CA LEU A 149 9.68 0.43 2.66
C LEU A 149 10.03 1.90 2.96
N ARG A 150 11.11 2.16 3.71
CA ARG A 150 11.55 3.53 4.01
C ARG A 150 11.90 4.32 2.76
N VAL A 151 12.62 3.71 1.81
CA VAL A 151 12.95 4.33 0.53
C VAL A 151 11.69 4.68 -0.27
N ARG A 152 10.70 3.78 -0.30
CA ARG A 152 9.40 4.02 -0.94
C ARG A 152 8.70 5.24 -0.35
N ASP A 153 8.62 5.30 0.98
CA ASP A 153 7.87 6.34 1.67
C ASP A 153 8.57 7.70 1.53
N GLU A 154 9.91 7.74 1.57
CA GLU A 154 10.70 8.94 1.28
C GLU A 154 10.46 9.47 -0.14
N ILE A 155 10.47 8.59 -1.15
CA ILE A 155 10.20 8.98 -2.55
C ILE A 155 8.76 9.51 -2.67
N ARG A 156 7.77 8.88 -2.02
CA ARG A 156 6.38 9.34 -2.02
C ARG A 156 6.25 10.73 -1.38
N MET A 157 6.91 10.95 -0.24
CA MET A 157 6.95 12.27 0.42
C MET A 157 7.60 13.32 -0.48
N THR A 158 8.73 13.01 -1.11
CA THR A 158 9.43 13.92 -2.03
C THR A 158 8.56 14.31 -3.22
N ILE A 159 7.88 13.34 -3.85
CA ILE A 159 6.96 13.59 -4.96
C ILE A 159 5.79 14.48 -4.51
N ALA A 160 5.20 14.22 -3.36
CA ALA A 160 4.10 15.02 -2.81
C ALA A 160 4.52 16.48 -2.53
N ALA A 161 5.75 16.67 -2.02
CA ALA A 161 6.32 18.00 -1.83
C ALA A 161 6.47 18.74 -3.17
N TYR A 162 7.01 18.08 -4.20
CA TYR A 162 7.11 18.68 -5.53
C TYR A 162 5.76 18.98 -6.18
N GLN A 163 4.74 18.13 -5.97
CA GLN A 163 3.38 18.41 -6.43
C GLN A 163 2.83 19.68 -5.78
N THR A 164 2.95 19.81 -4.45
CA THR A 164 2.52 21.00 -3.72
C THR A 164 3.23 22.27 -4.21
N LEU A 165 4.55 22.20 -4.43
CA LEU A 165 5.33 23.32 -4.96
C LEU A 165 4.91 23.71 -6.38
N TYR A 166 4.66 22.72 -7.24
CA TYR A 166 4.19 22.93 -8.60
C TYR A 166 2.80 23.60 -8.63
N GLU A 167 1.86 23.09 -7.84
CA GLU A 167 0.51 23.66 -7.70
C GLU A 167 0.57 25.11 -7.19
N SER A 168 1.41 25.36 -6.18
CA SER A 168 1.64 26.71 -5.64
C SER A 168 2.23 27.65 -6.69
N SER A 169 3.17 27.16 -7.51
CA SER A 169 3.81 27.93 -8.56
C SER A 169 2.82 28.32 -9.66
N ILE A 170 1.96 27.39 -10.08
CA ILE A 170 0.88 27.67 -11.05
C ILE A 170 -0.08 28.71 -10.48
N ALA A 171 -0.53 28.54 -9.24
CA ALA A 171 -1.47 29.46 -8.61
C ALA A 171 -0.88 30.89 -8.49
N PHE A 172 0.41 30.99 -8.15
CA PHE A 172 1.13 32.27 -8.14
C PHE A 172 1.19 32.89 -9.54
N GLY A 173 1.55 32.12 -10.57
CA GLY A 173 1.61 32.57 -11.95
C GLY A 173 0.25 33.09 -12.45
N MET A 174 -0.82 32.35 -12.20
CA MET A 174 -2.19 32.76 -12.54
C MET A 174 -2.58 34.07 -11.85
N ARG A 175 -2.28 34.21 -10.55
CA ARG A 175 -2.59 35.43 -9.79
C ARG A 175 -1.85 36.65 -10.35
N LYS A 176 -0.58 36.49 -10.72
CA LYS A 176 0.21 37.57 -11.30
C LYS A 176 -0.23 37.95 -12.71
N ALA A 177 -0.63 36.97 -13.53
CA ALA A 177 -1.24 37.24 -14.82
C ALA A 177 -2.53 38.07 -14.68
N LEU A 178 -3.44 37.65 -13.79
CA LEU A 178 -4.68 38.38 -13.53
C LEU A 178 -4.42 39.81 -12.98
N GLN A 179 -3.47 39.94 -12.04
CA GLN A 179 -3.10 41.23 -11.46
C GLN A 179 -2.51 42.18 -12.52
N SER A 180 -1.73 41.66 -13.48
CA SER A 180 -1.20 42.43 -14.59
C SER A 180 -2.31 42.92 -15.52
N GLU A 181 -3.29 42.07 -15.85
CA GLU A 181 -4.40 42.46 -16.73
C GLU A 181 -5.30 43.52 -16.08
N GLN A 182 -5.59 43.38 -14.78
CA GLN A 182 -6.31 44.39 -14.02
C GLN A 182 -5.56 45.72 -14.00
N GLY A 183 -4.24 45.69 -13.74
CA GLY A 183 -3.41 46.90 -13.74
C GLY A 183 -3.37 47.62 -15.09
N LYS A 184 -3.33 46.87 -16.20
CA LYS A 184 -3.45 47.44 -17.56
C LYS A 184 -4.80 48.12 -17.77
N ALA A 185 -5.90 47.43 -17.44
CA ALA A 185 -7.24 47.97 -17.60
C ALA A 185 -7.46 49.27 -16.79
N ASP A 186 -6.93 49.31 -15.56
CA ASP A 186 -7.01 50.52 -14.73
C ASP A 186 -6.15 51.67 -15.27
N MET A 187 -4.96 51.37 -15.82
CA MET A 187 -4.13 52.36 -16.50
C MET A 187 -4.81 52.92 -17.75
N GLU A 188 -5.43 52.08 -18.57
CA GLU A 188 -6.18 52.50 -19.75
C GLU A 188 -7.35 53.42 -19.38
N ARG A 189 -8.11 53.07 -18.33
CA ARG A 189 -9.18 53.94 -17.79
C ARG A 189 -8.63 55.29 -17.36
N MET A 190 -7.51 55.32 -16.63
CA MET A 190 -6.89 56.59 -16.22
C MET A 190 -6.41 57.42 -17.40
N CYS A 191 -5.83 56.80 -18.43
CA CYS A 191 -5.44 57.49 -19.65
C CYS A 191 -6.64 58.14 -20.36
N ILE A 192 -7.77 57.43 -20.44
CA ILE A 192 -9.02 57.96 -21.00
C ILE A 192 -9.53 59.16 -20.17
N LEU A 193 -9.54 59.04 -18.85
CA LEU A 193 -9.97 60.11 -17.94
C LEU A 193 -9.11 61.37 -18.08
N VAL A 194 -7.79 61.21 -18.11
CA VAL A 194 -6.85 62.33 -18.29
C VAL A 194 -7.06 62.99 -19.65
N LYS A 195 -7.15 62.21 -20.74
CA LYS A 195 -7.43 62.74 -22.08
C LYS A 195 -8.71 63.57 -22.09
N THR A 196 -9.80 63.02 -21.55
CA THR A 196 -11.10 63.71 -21.48
C THR A 196 -11.02 65.04 -20.71
N SER A 197 -10.26 65.05 -19.61
CA SER A 197 -10.08 66.24 -18.77
C SER A 197 -9.25 67.33 -19.46
N LEU A 198 -8.25 66.95 -20.26
CA LEU A 198 -7.47 67.89 -21.07
C LEU A 198 -8.31 68.51 -22.18
N TYR A 199 -9.12 67.73 -22.89
CA TYR A 199 -10.03 68.26 -23.91
C TYR A 199 -11.06 69.24 -23.32
N ARG A 200 -11.56 68.98 -22.10
CA ARG A 200 -12.49 69.89 -21.41
C ARG A 200 -11.89 71.22 -20.95
N ASN A 201 -10.60 71.28 -20.67
CA ASN A 201 -9.92 72.50 -20.22
C ASN A 201 -9.30 73.31 -21.38
N SER A 202 -9.34 72.79 -22.61
CA SER A 202 -8.73 73.41 -23.79
C SER A 202 -9.74 74.12 -24.71
N GLY A 203 -11.03 74.16 -24.34
CA GLY A 203 -12.10 74.89 -25.03
C GLY A 203 -12.82 75.79 -24.07
#